data_AF-A0A926U0C7-F1
#
_entry.id   AF-A0A926U0C7-F1
#
_cell.length_a   1.000
_cell.length_b   1.000
_cell.length_c   1.000
_cell.angle_alpha   90.00
_cell.angle_beta   90.00
_cell.angle_gamma   90.00
#
_symmetry.space_group_name_H-M   'P 1'
#
loop_
_entity.id
_entity.type
_entity.pdbx_description
1 polymer ?
#
loop_
_entity_poly.entity_id
_entity_poly.type
_entity_poly.pdbx_seq_one_letter_code
_entity_poly.pdbx_strand_id
1 'polypeptide(L)'
;MPLMQDITQDWQARLAADCPGQSATQTGILRWLIGEDPDRFSDLDATGLAIAQQAMDYRYRILQERYLRAAPEQAYQKLLQRLGSLFLIRNKIRTGVALSRDRHRSVKEVLQEVIQELIQSDNYIRQQMQWIAQCSPNPRLRNALMLASIEEYCLRPIRNQPLLVYRFVNYLKRSQRGGMTQVPGGESVRLVSEEIAPDDADNAFSLLDPQAIAQYQEEQALQEQQTLRTTVKNEFSAYLESEVEPDAARWLELHLQGQSQEAIAKLLDRPIGEVYRLREKISYHAMRVFGLKHQPDMVMSWLGTSLEQNLGLTPTEADRFRHTLTPDDRTLFDHLIEGRKAGKSMEAIAKELNLKTNSLTSKFIKLYLAVQEFRNAA
;
A
#
# COMPACT_ATOMS: atom_id res chain seq x y z
N MET A 1 18.15 -41.52 -14.20
CA MET A 1 18.33 -42.16 -12.87
C MET A 1 19.30 -41.41 -11.94
N PRO A 2 20.57 -41.08 -12.27
CA PRO A 2 21.48 -40.44 -11.30
C PRO A 2 21.12 -38.97 -11.00
N LEU A 3 20.78 -38.17 -12.02
CA LEU A 3 20.53 -36.72 -11.88
C LEU A 3 19.34 -36.33 -10.98
N MET A 4 18.31 -37.18 -10.88
CA MET A 4 17.13 -36.92 -10.04
C MET A 4 17.43 -37.11 -8.56
N GLN A 5 18.26 -38.11 -8.22
CA GLN A 5 18.69 -38.33 -6.84
C GLN A 5 19.53 -37.16 -6.35
N ASP A 6 20.38 -36.61 -7.21
CA ASP A 6 21.21 -35.45 -6.90
C ASP A 6 20.35 -34.20 -6.60
N ILE A 7 19.39 -33.86 -7.47
CA ILE A 7 18.49 -32.70 -7.25
C ILE A 7 17.65 -32.88 -5.96
N THR A 8 17.16 -34.09 -5.72
CA THR A 8 16.35 -34.37 -4.53
C THR A 8 17.18 -34.26 -3.25
N GLN A 9 18.42 -34.74 -3.27
CA GLN A 9 19.35 -34.63 -2.13
C GLN A 9 19.76 -33.18 -1.87
N ASP A 10 20.05 -32.40 -2.92
CA ASP A 10 20.39 -30.97 -2.81
C ASP A 10 19.25 -30.18 -2.15
N TRP A 11 18.01 -30.40 -2.61
CA TRP A 11 16.84 -29.75 -2.02
C TRP A 11 16.56 -30.24 -0.60
N GLN A 12 16.79 -31.52 -0.28
CA GLN A 12 16.67 -32.02 1.08
C GLN A 12 17.67 -31.34 2.03
N ALA A 13 18.93 -31.20 1.62
CA ALA A 13 19.96 -30.53 2.41
C ALA A 13 19.60 -29.05 2.65
N ARG A 14 19.13 -28.36 1.60
CA ARG A 14 18.71 -26.95 1.70
C ARG A 14 17.50 -26.76 2.61
N LEU A 15 16.45 -27.59 2.44
CA LEU A 15 15.26 -27.53 3.28
C LEU A 15 15.55 -27.89 4.74
N ALA A 16 16.52 -28.78 4.99
CA ALA A 16 16.97 -29.11 6.33
C ALA A 16 17.63 -27.91 7.04
N ALA A 17 18.41 -27.11 6.30
CA ALA A 17 19.01 -25.88 6.81
C ALA A 17 17.97 -24.78 7.07
N ASP A 18 17.02 -24.59 6.15
CA ASP A 18 16.03 -23.50 6.21
C ASP A 18 14.91 -23.74 7.24
N CYS A 19 14.61 -25.00 7.58
CA CYS A 19 13.50 -25.39 8.47
C CYS A 19 13.92 -26.47 9.49
N PRO A 20 14.80 -26.17 10.46
CA PRO A 20 15.31 -27.18 11.40
C PRO A 20 14.19 -27.79 12.25
N GLY A 21 14.18 -29.13 12.36
CA GLY A 21 13.26 -29.87 13.24
C GLY A 21 11.83 -30.11 12.71
N GLN A 22 11.50 -29.74 11.46
CA GLN A 22 10.18 -29.93 10.88
C GLN A 22 10.19 -30.89 9.67
N SER A 23 10.50 -32.17 9.90
CA SER A 23 10.63 -33.18 8.83
C SER A 23 9.38 -33.32 7.94
N ALA A 24 8.19 -33.21 8.52
CA ALA A 24 6.93 -33.27 7.76
C ALA A 24 6.71 -32.04 6.85
N THR A 25 7.17 -30.86 7.28
CA THR A 25 7.10 -29.63 6.48
C THR A 25 8.09 -29.68 5.32
N GLN A 26 9.33 -30.09 5.59
CA GLN A 26 10.38 -30.26 4.58
C GLN A 26 9.93 -31.24 3.49
N THR A 27 9.40 -32.41 3.89
CA THR A 27 8.91 -33.43 2.95
C THR A 27 7.77 -32.90 2.08
N GLY A 28 6.84 -32.14 2.67
CA GLY A 28 5.73 -31.56 1.92
C GLY A 28 6.16 -30.50 0.90
N ILE A 29 7.14 -29.65 1.27
CA ILE A 29 7.70 -28.65 0.35
C ILE A 29 8.46 -29.34 -0.79
N LEU A 30 9.26 -30.36 -0.48
CA LEU A 30 10.03 -31.12 -1.47
C LEU A 30 9.10 -31.77 -2.52
N ARG A 31 8.06 -32.47 -2.08
CA ARG A 31 7.06 -33.08 -2.98
C ARG A 31 6.35 -32.05 -3.84
N TRP A 32 6.03 -30.89 -3.26
CA TRP A 32 5.42 -29.79 -4.00
C TRP A 32 6.37 -29.27 -5.10
N LEU A 33 7.64 -28.99 -4.78
CA LEU A 33 8.63 -28.48 -5.74
C LEU A 33 8.91 -29.45 -6.89
N ILE A 34 9.03 -30.75 -6.59
CA ILE A 34 9.26 -31.80 -7.60
C ILE A 34 8.03 -31.95 -8.50
N GLY A 35 6.82 -31.86 -7.95
CA GLY A 35 5.57 -32.02 -8.69
C GLY A 35 5.04 -33.46 -8.70
N GLU A 36 3.90 -33.65 -9.36
CA GLU A 36 3.17 -34.93 -9.41
C GLU A 36 3.92 -36.02 -10.20
N ASP A 37 4.66 -35.62 -11.23
CA ASP A 37 5.43 -36.49 -12.10
C ASP A 37 6.94 -36.24 -11.89
N PRO A 38 7.65 -37.12 -11.15
CA PRO A 38 9.09 -37.03 -10.96
C PRO A 38 9.89 -37.45 -12.19
N ASP A 39 9.30 -38.25 -13.09
CA ASP A 39 10.01 -38.80 -14.25
C ASP A 39 10.19 -37.76 -15.36
N ARG A 40 9.39 -36.67 -15.33
CA ARG A 40 9.53 -35.51 -16.23
C ARG A 40 10.93 -34.92 -16.32
N PHE A 41 11.76 -35.07 -15.28
CA PHE A 41 13.12 -34.55 -15.27
C PHE A 41 14.12 -35.46 -16.01
N SER A 42 13.77 -36.74 -16.20
CA SER A 42 14.63 -37.70 -16.91
C SER A 42 14.60 -37.49 -18.42
N ASP A 43 13.51 -36.90 -18.93
CA ASP A 43 13.31 -36.64 -20.36
C ASP A 43 13.82 -35.26 -20.82
N LEU A 44 14.28 -34.41 -19.89
CA LEU A 44 14.77 -33.06 -20.18
C LEU A 44 16.24 -33.06 -20.58
N ASP A 45 16.58 -32.18 -21.52
CA ASP A 45 17.95 -31.84 -21.84
C ASP A 45 18.59 -30.96 -20.74
N ALA A 46 19.90 -30.75 -20.80
CA ALA A 46 20.63 -29.99 -19.78
C ALA A 46 20.10 -28.56 -19.60
N THR A 47 19.63 -27.92 -20.68
CA THR A 47 19.03 -26.58 -20.65
C THR A 47 17.66 -26.60 -20.00
N GLY A 48 16.79 -27.55 -20.36
CA GLY A 48 15.49 -27.75 -19.74
C GLY A 48 15.59 -28.07 -18.25
N LEU A 49 16.61 -28.84 -17.85
CA LEU A 49 16.88 -29.13 -16.44
C LEU A 49 17.26 -27.87 -15.66
N ALA A 50 18.13 -27.02 -16.21
CA ALA A 50 18.51 -25.75 -15.59
C ALA A 50 17.32 -24.79 -15.43
N ILE A 51 16.45 -24.71 -16.46
CA ILE A 51 15.22 -23.91 -16.39
C ILE A 51 14.28 -24.46 -15.32
N ALA A 52 14.14 -25.77 -15.22
CA ALA A 52 13.28 -26.40 -14.22
C ALA A 52 13.79 -26.16 -12.79
N GLN A 53 15.11 -26.25 -12.57
CA GLN A 53 15.73 -25.90 -11.29
C GLN A 53 15.51 -24.41 -10.94
N GLN A 54 15.70 -23.50 -11.89
CA GLN A 54 15.46 -22.08 -11.69
C GLN A 54 13.99 -21.79 -11.34
N ALA A 55 13.05 -22.49 -11.97
CA ALA A 55 11.63 -22.39 -11.64
C ALA A 55 11.33 -22.91 -10.22
N MET A 56 11.94 -24.03 -9.80
CA MET A 56 11.84 -24.54 -8.42
C MET A 56 12.38 -23.52 -7.41
N ASP A 57 13.54 -22.92 -7.69
CA ASP A 57 14.15 -21.87 -6.86
C ASP A 57 13.23 -20.66 -6.72
N TYR A 58 12.68 -20.19 -7.82
CA TYR A 58 11.76 -19.06 -7.83
C TYR A 58 10.52 -19.36 -6.99
N ARG A 59 9.92 -20.55 -7.16
CA ARG A 59 8.72 -20.96 -6.41
C ARG A 59 9.00 -21.11 -4.91
N TYR A 60 10.16 -21.65 -4.55
CA TYR A 60 10.57 -21.76 -3.15
C TYR A 60 10.83 -20.38 -2.53
N ARG A 61 11.46 -19.47 -3.25
CA ARG A 61 11.72 -18.09 -2.78
C ARG A 61 10.40 -17.37 -2.46
N ILE A 62 9.41 -17.44 -3.35
CA ILE A 62 8.06 -16.89 -3.09
C ILE A 62 7.47 -17.46 -1.78
N LEU A 63 7.53 -18.78 -1.63
CA LEU A 63 7.02 -19.46 -0.44
C LEU A 63 7.74 -18.96 0.83
N GLN A 64 9.06 -18.95 0.84
CA GLN A 64 9.90 -18.62 1.99
C GLN A 64 9.72 -17.16 2.43
N GLU A 65 9.77 -16.22 1.48
CA GLU A 65 9.74 -14.78 1.77
C GLU A 65 8.37 -14.32 2.29
N ARG A 66 7.28 -14.91 1.79
CA ARG A 66 5.93 -14.31 1.96
C ARG A 66 4.96 -15.16 2.74
N TYR A 67 5.03 -16.49 2.60
CA TYR A 67 3.92 -17.37 3.00
C TYR A 67 4.27 -18.38 4.09
N LEU A 68 5.50 -18.91 4.11
CA LEU A 68 5.87 -20.04 4.97
C LEU A 68 5.74 -19.74 6.49
N ARG A 69 6.02 -18.49 6.89
CA ARG A 69 5.95 -18.03 8.30
C ARG A 69 4.80 -17.06 8.57
N ALA A 70 3.95 -16.79 7.58
CA ALA A 70 2.86 -15.82 7.71
C ALA A 70 1.58 -16.48 8.25
N ALA A 71 0.81 -15.74 9.05
CA ALA A 71 -0.55 -16.16 9.41
C ALA A 71 -1.45 -16.20 8.16
N PRO A 72 -2.50 -17.06 8.11
CA PRO A 72 -3.31 -17.24 6.90
C PRO A 72 -3.91 -15.94 6.32
N GLU A 73 -4.44 -15.07 7.18
CA GLU A 73 -5.00 -13.78 6.75
C GLU A 73 -3.92 -12.84 6.19
N GLN A 74 -2.77 -12.75 6.87
CA GLN A 74 -1.64 -11.94 6.42
C GLN A 74 -1.07 -12.48 5.10
N ALA A 75 -0.98 -13.80 4.96
CA ALA A 75 -0.54 -14.46 3.73
C ALA A 75 -1.46 -14.10 2.55
N TYR A 76 -2.78 -14.16 2.75
CA TYR A 76 -3.73 -13.77 1.71
C TYR A 76 -3.66 -12.28 1.38
N GLN A 77 -3.52 -11.41 2.39
CA GLN A 77 -3.32 -9.98 2.16
C GLN A 77 -2.04 -9.68 1.36
N LYS A 78 -0.93 -10.37 1.66
CA LYS A 78 0.32 -10.25 0.90
C LYS A 78 0.15 -10.67 -0.57
N LEU A 79 -0.61 -11.73 -0.85
CA LEU A 79 -0.93 -12.13 -2.22
C LEU A 79 -1.72 -11.01 -2.94
N LEU A 80 -2.79 -10.51 -2.32
CA LEU A 80 -3.60 -9.44 -2.92
C LEU A 80 -2.81 -8.16 -3.13
N GLN A 81 -1.94 -7.78 -2.20
CA GLN A 81 -1.08 -6.62 -2.33
C GLN A 81 -0.09 -6.81 -3.49
N ARG A 82 0.55 -7.97 -3.57
CA ARG A 82 1.49 -8.27 -4.66
C ARG A 82 0.81 -8.23 -6.02
N LEU A 83 -0.28 -8.97 -6.18
CA LEU A 83 -0.99 -9.05 -7.44
C LEU A 83 -1.69 -7.73 -7.80
N GLY A 84 -2.20 -7.01 -6.79
CA GLY A 84 -2.79 -5.68 -6.95
C GLY A 84 -1.79 -4.65 -7.44
N SER A 85 -0.53 -4.71 -6.99
CA SER A 85 0.53 -3.80 -7.43
C SER A 85 0.76 -3.80 -8.94
N LEU A 86 0.47 -4.91 -9.63
CA LEU A 86 0.57 -5.03 -11.09
C LEU A 86 -0.42 -4.12 -11.83
N PHE A 87 -1.53 -3.77 -11.18
CA PHE A 87 -2.60 -2.95 -11.74
C PHE A 87 -2.53 -1.49 -11.31
N LEU A 88 -1.74 -1.18 -10.29
CA LEU A 88 -1.54 0.19 -9.80
C LEU A 88 -0.80 1.07 -10.81
N ILE A 89 0.06 0.46 -11.64
CA ILE A 89 0.91 1.13 -12.63
C ILE A 89 0.12 1.59 -13.89
N ARG A 90 -1.08 1.06 -14.14
CA ARG A 90 -1.90 1.46 -15.30
C ARG A 90 -3.08 2.34 -14.88
N ASN A 91 -2.91 3.66 -15.00
CA ASN A 91 -3.99 4.66 -14.80
C ASN A 91 -5.28 4.27 -15.55
N LYS A 92 -5.17 3.70 -16.76
CA LYS A 92 -6.32 3.26 -17.56
C LYS A 92 -7.06 2.03 -16.99
N ILE A 93 -6.40 1.15 -16.22
CA ILE A 93 -7.08 0.03 -15.53
C ILE A 93 -7.87 0.57 -14.33
N ARG A 94 -7.33 1.54 -13.58
CA ARG A 94 -8.08 2.26 -12.52
C ARG A 94 -9.29 2.97 -13.12
N THR A 95 -9.13 3.68 -14.23
CA THR A 95 -10.25 4.29 -14.97
C THR A 95 -11.25 3.25 -15.46
N GLY A 96 -10.80 2.08 -15.95
CA GLY A 96 -11.69 1.01 -16.41
C GLY A 96 -12.51 0.35 -15.29
N VAL A 97 -11.96 0.22 -14.08
CA VAL A 97 -12.69 -0.28 -12.90
C VAL A 97 -13.65 0.78 -12.37
N ALA A 98 -13.24 2.05 -12.30
CA ALA A 98 -14.10 3.16 -11.89
C ALA A 98 -15.25 3.44 -12.87
N LEU A 99 -15.04 3.19 -14.17
CA LEU A 99 -16.06 3.25 -15.22
C LEU A 99 -16.88 1.97 -15.35
N SER A 100 -16.56 0.91 -14.61
CA SER A 100 -17.40 -0.28 -14.57
C SER A 100 -18.76 0.05 -13.95
N ARG A 101 -19.80 -0.72 -14.29
CA ARG A 101 -21.19 -0.48 -13.84
C ARG A 101 -21.28 -0.32 -12.31
N ASP A 102 -20.40 -1.00 -11.57
CA ASP A 102 -20.25 -0.83 -10.14
C ASP A 102 -19.16 0.20 -9.81
N ARG A 103 -19.52 1.49 -9.91
CA ARG A 103 -18.66 2.66 -9.60
C ARG A 103 -18.11 2.72 -8.17
N HIS A 104 -18.40 1.71 -7.35
CA HIS A 104 -17.93 1.56 -5.96
C HIS A 104 -16.94 0.41 -5.78
N ARG A 105 -16.63 -0.38 -6.83
CA ARG A 105 -15.73 -1.52 -6.70
C ARG A 105 -14.27 -1.10 -6.71
N SER A 106 -13.51 -1.59 -5.73
CA SER A 106 -12.06 -1.44 -5.72
C SER A 106 -11.38 -2.45 -6.64
N VAL A 107 -10.19 -2.12 -7.18
CA VAL A 107 -9.34 -3.07 -7.94
C VAL A 107 -9.09 -4.34 -7.12
N LYS A 108 -8.99 -4.19 -5.79
CA LYS A 108 -8.81 -5.30 -4.85
C LYS A 108 -10.00 -6.27 -4.84
N GLU A 109 -11.24 -5.77 -4.89
CA GLU A 109 -12.44 -6.63 -4.96
C GLU A 109 -12.49 -7.40 -6.29
N VAL A 110 -12.27 -6.72 -7.42
CA VAL A 110 -12.25 -7.38 -8.73
C VAL A 110 -11.13 -8.43 -8.78
N LEU A 111 -9.96 -8.11 -8.21
CA LEU A 111 -8.85 -9.06 -8.11
C LEU A 111 -9.21 -10.28 -7.25
N GLN A 112 -9.93 -10.10 -6.14
CA GLN A 112 -10.41 -11.22 -5.33
C GLN A 112 -11.33 -12.13 -6.14
N GLU A 113 -12.26 -11.55 -6.92
CA GLU A 113 -13.17 -12.31 -7.79
C GLU A 113 -12.41 -13.07 -8.89
N VAL A 114 -11.42 -12.43 -9.52
CA VAL A 114 -10.57 -13.08 -10.53
C VAL A 114 -9.79 -14.25 -9.91
N ILE A 115 -9.24 -14.09 -8.70
CA ILE A 115 -8.54 -15.17 -8.00
C ILE A 115 -9.51 -16.30 -7.63
N GLN A 116 -10.71 -15.97 -7.16
CA GLN A 116 -11.74 -16.97 -6.86
C GLN A 116 -12.14 -17.75 -8.12
N GLU A 117 -12.35 -17.06 -9.24
CA GLU A 117 -12.63 -17.71 -10.52
C GLU A 117 -11.47 -18.59 -10.99
N LEU A 118 -10.21 -18.14 -10.84
CA LEU A 118 -9.03 -18.94 -11.14
C LEU A 118 -9.01 -20.24 -10.31
N ILE A 119 -9.29 -20.15 -9.02
CA ILE A 119 -9.32 -21.32 -8.14
C ILE A 119 -10.43 -22.31 -8.56
N GLN A 120 -11.59 -21.81 -8.99
CA GLN A 120 -12.74 -22.64 -9.32
C GLN A 120 -12.69 -23.24 -10.74
N SER A 121 -12.16 -22.49 -11.71
CA SER A 121 -12.33 -22.79 -13.13
C SER A 121 -11.03 -23.15 -13.86
N ASP A 122 -9.86 -22.70 -13.37
CA ASP A 122 -8.59 -22.92 -14.05
C ASP A 122 -8.09 -24.35 -13.79
N ASN A 123 -7.92 -25.12 -14.88
CA ASN A 123 -7.51 -26.53 -14.82
C ASN A 123 -6.16 -26.71 -14.12
N TYR A 124 -5.20 -25.83 -14.40
CA TYR A 124 -3.86 -25.93 -13.82
C TYR A 124 -3.91 -25.70 -12.30
N ILE A 125 -4.63 -24.67 -11.86
CA ILE A 125 -4.78 -24.37 -10.43
C ILE A 125 -5.53 -25.50 -9.69
N ARG A 126 -6.56 -26.09 -10.30
CA ARG A 126 -7.26 -27.25 -9.73
C ARG A 126 -6.35 -28.46 -9.59
N GLN A 127 -5.53 -28.76 -10.59
CA GLN A 127 -4.55 -29.84 -10.52
C GLN A 127 -3.51 -29.57 -9.42
N GLN A 128 -2.98 -28.35 -9.33
CA GLN A 128 -2.05 -27.98 -8.26
C GLN A 128 -2.69 -28.11 -6.87
N MET A 129 -3.96 -27.73 -6.71
CA MET A 129 -4.69 -27.89 -5.45
C MET A 129 -4.82 -29.36 -5.04
N GLN A 130 -5.13 -30.24 -5.98
CA GLN A 130 -5.21 -31.69 -5.74
C GLN A 130 -3.83 -32.27 -5.37
N TRP A 131 -2.77 -31.86 -6.06
CA TRP A 131 -1.41 -32.30 -5.74
C TRP A 131 -0.93 -31.80 -4.37
N ILE A 132 -1.16 -30.53 -4.05
CA ILE A 132 -0.82 -29.93 -2.74
C ILE A 132 -1.54 -30.67 -1.61
N ALA A 133 -2.77 -31.15 -1.83
CA ALA A 133 -3.49 -31.94 -0.84
C ALA A 133 -2.77 -33.26 -0.48
N GLN A 134 -2.04 -33.84 -1.43
CA GLN A 134 -1.24 -35.07 -1.24
C GLN A 134 0.16 -34.78 -0.67
N CYS A 135 0.66 -33.55 -0.82
CA CYS A 135 2.00 -33.16 -0.36
C CYS A 135 2.11 -33.13 1.18
N SER A 136 1.08 -32.71 1.92
CA SER A 136 1.14 -32.63 3.38
C SER A 136 -0.25 -32.70 4.05
N PRO A 137 -0.37 -33.36 5.23
CA PRO A 137 -1.60 -33.31 6.02
C PRO A 137 -1.78 -31.97 6.77
N ASN A 138 -0.77 -31.11 6.86
CA ASN A 138 -0.88 -29.84 7.59
C ASN A 138 -1.63 -28.79 6.76
N PRO A 139 -2.82 -28.31 7.20
CA PRO A 139 -3.60 -27.33 6.43
C PRO A 139 -2.89 -25.97 6.30
N ARG A 140 -2.08 -25.56 7.28
CA ARG A 140 -1.33 -24.29 7.20
C ARG A 140 -0.30 -24.33 6.08
N LEU A 141 0.43 -25.43 5.97
CA LEU A 141 1.40 -25.61 4.90
C LEU A 141 0.70 -25.68 3.55
N ARG A 142 -0.40 -26.44 3.42
CA ARG A 142 -1.19 -26.52 2.18
C ARG A 142 -1.63 -25.14 1.69
N ASN A 143 -2.11 -24.29 2.59
CA ASN A 143 -2.49 -22.91 2.26
C ASN A 143 -1.30 -22.08 1.75
N ALA A 144 -0.14 -22.16 2.42
CA ALA A 144 1.05 -21.43 2.00
C ALA A 144 1.54 -21.89 0.61
N LEU A 145 1.56 -23.20 0.34
CA LEU A 145 1.92 -23.76 -0.97
C LEU A 145 0.95 -23.33 -2.07
N MET A 146 -0.36 -23.29 -1.76
CA MET A 146 -1.38 -22.85 -2.69
C MET A 146 -1.22 -21.37 -3.05
N LEU A 147 -1.00 -20.50 -2.06
CA LEU A 147 -0.79 -19.06 -2.29
C LEU A 147 0.47 -18.80 -3.13
N ALA A 148 1.57 -19.49 -2.83
CA ALA A 148 2.80 -19.40 -3.62
C ALA A 148 2.58 -19.85 -5.07
N SER A 149 1.80 -20.92 -5.28
CA SER A 149 1.49 -21.45 -6.62
C SER A 149 0.59 -20.49 -7.41
N ILE A 150 -0.38 -19.85 -6.77
CA ILE A 150 -1.23 -18.82 -7.41
C ILE A 150 -0.40 -17.61 -7.79
N GLU A 151 0.48 -17.13 -6.90
CA GLU A 151 1.32 -15.98 -7.19
C GLU A 151 2.23 -16.23 -8.40
N GLU A 152 2.94 -17.36 -8.40
CA GLU A 152 3.82 -17.77 -9.50
C GLU A 152 3.04 -17.88 -10.81
N TYR A 153 1.89 -18.56 -10.81
CA TYR A 153 1.04 -18.72 -11.99
C TYR A 153 0.54 -17.38 -12.54
N CYS A 154 0.07 -16.48 -11.67
CA CYS A 154 -0.41 -15.16 -12.04
C CYS A 154 0.68 -14.27 -12.65
N LEU A 155 1.93 -14.43 -12.21
CA LEU A 155 3.09 -13.68 -12.66
C LEU A 155 3.74 -14.24 -13.93
N ARG A 156 3.33 -15.42 -14.42
CA ARG A 156 3.90 -16.00 -15.64
C ARG A 156 3.72 -15.05 -16.82
N PRO A 157 4.81 -14.75 -17.56
CA PRO A 157 4.74 -13.86 -18.70
C PRO A 157 4.02 -14.54 -19.86
N ILE A 158 3.03 -13.84 -20.43
CA ILE A 158 2.38 -14.16 -21.69
C ILE A 158 2.51 -12.92 -22.56
N ARG A 159 3.29 -13.03 -23.64
CA ARG A 159 3.59 -11.90 -24.53
C ARG A 159 4.06 -10.66 -23.73
N ASN A 160 5.06 -10.85 -22.87
CA ASN A 160 5.68 -9.83 -22.01
C ASN A 160 4.76 -9.17 -20.95
N GLN A 161 3.56 -9.71 -20.70
CA GLN A 161 2.68 -9.25 -19.60
C GLN A 161 2.31 -10.41 -18.68
N PRO A 162 2.11 -10.19 -17.36
CA PRO A 162 1.64 -11.24 -16.46
C PRO A 162 0.29 -11.82 -16.92
N LEU A 163 0.13 -13.14 -16.85
CA LEU A 163 -1.12 -13.85 -17.14
C LEU A 163 -2.33 -13.20 -16.44
N LEU A 164 -2.13 -12.75 -15.20
CA LEU A 164 -3.17 -12.12 -14.41
C LEU A 164 -3.81 -10.90 -15.10
N VAL A 165 -3.03 -10.12 -15.85
CA VAL A 165 -3.54 -8.93 -16.57
C VAL A 165 -4.59 -9.34 -17.60
N TYR A 166 -4.32 -10.40 -18.37
CA TYR A 166 -5.28 -10.93 -19.34
C TYR A 166 -6.54 -11.47 -18.67
N ARG A 167 -6.37 -12.22 -17.57
CA ARG A 167 -7.49 -12.78 -16.82
C ARG A 167 -8.40 -11.67 -16.26
N PHE A 168 -7.79 -10.62 -15.74
CA PHE A 168 -8.48 -9.45 -15.22
C PHE A 168 -9.28 -8.71 -16.31
N VAL A 169 -8.67 -8.43 -17.47
CA VAL A 169 -9.38 -7.78 -18.58
C VAL A 169 -10.50 -8.66 -19.13
N ASN A 170 -10.28 -9.97 -19.25
CA ASN A 170 -11.31 -10.92 -19.69
C ASN A 170 -12.47 -11.03 -18.70
N TYR A 171 -12.18 -10.93 -17.40
CA TYR A 171 -13.21 -10.83 -16.36
C TYR A 171 -14.07 -9.59 -16.56
N LEU A 172 -13.46 -8.41 -16.69
CA LEU A 172 -14.16 -7.15 -16.93
C LEU A 172 -15.01 -7.17 -18.21
N LYS A 173 -14.51 -7.77 -19.30
CA LYS A 173 -15.27 -7.92 -20.55
C LYS A 173 -16.52 -8.77 -20.38
N ARG A 174 -16.45 -9.83 -19.58
CA ARG A 174 -17.58 -10.73 -19.32
C ARG A 174 -18.60 -10.11 -18.37
N SER A 175 -18.14 -9.46 -17.30
CA SER A 175 -19.03 -8.78 -16.35
C SER A 175 -19.85 -7.66 -17.00
N GLN A 176 -19.31 -6.98 -18.03
CA GLN A 176 -20.03 -5.96 -18.77
C GLN A 176 -21.09 -6.49 -19.77
N ARG A 177 -20.91 -7.71 -20.31
CA ARG A 177 -21.82 -8.30 -21.32
C ARG A 177 -23.06 -8.97 -20.72
N GLY A 178 -23.07 -9.25 -19.42
CA GLY A 178 -24.10 -10.04 -18.73
C GLY A 178 -25.44 -9.34 -18.43
N GLY A 179 -25.62 -8.06 -18.79
CA GLY A 179 -26.87 -7.33 -18.52
C GLY A 179 -27.34 -6.54 -19.73
N MET A 180 -28.17 -7.18 -20.57
CA MET A 180 -28.88 -6.53 -21.69
C MET A 180 -29.67 -5.31 -21.21
N THR A 181 -29.19 -4.11 -21.56
CA THR A 181 -29.90 -2.88 -21.98
C THR A 181 -28.91 -1.72 -21.95
N GLN A 182 -29.04 -0.85 -22.93
CA GLN A 182 -28.02 0.02 -23.52
C GLN A 182 -27.28 0.97 -22.55
N VAL A 183 -25.95 1.03 -22.68
CA VAL A 183 -25.14 2.25 -22.44
C VAL A 183 -23.98 2.25 -23.46
N PRO A 184 -23.66 3.37 -24.13
CA PRO A 184 -22.50 3.46 -25.03
C PRO A 184 -21.21 3.36 -24.22
N GLY A 185 -20.61 2.17 -24.14
CA GLY A 185 -19.39 1.88 -23.36
C GLY A 185 -18.30 1.16 -24.15
N GLY A 186 -18.35 1.22 -25.48
CA GLY A 186 -17.41 0.52 -26.36
C GLY A 186 -15.99 1.11 -26.37
N GLU A 187 -15.82 2.36 -25.97
CA GLU A 187 -14.54 3.08 -26.05
C GLU A 187 -13.55 2.66 -24.95
N SER A 188 -14.00 2.53 -23.71
CA SER A 188 -13.13 2.28 -22.56
C SER A 188 -12.51 0.88 -22.55
N VAL A 189 -13.25 -0.14 -23.03
CA VAL A 189 -12.75 -1.51 -23.19
C VAL A 189 -11.89 -1.67 -24.44
N ARG A 190 -12.15 -0.89 -25.50
CA ARG A 190 -11.28 -0.82 -26.68
C ARG A 190 -9.92 -0.25 -26.31
N LEU A 191 -9.86 0.86 -25.57
CA LEU A 191 -8.61 1.49 -25.14
C LEU A 191 -7.70 0.56 -24.32
N VAL A 192 -8.27 -0.26 -23.42
CA VAL A 192 -7.49 -1.27 -22.65
C VAL A 192 -7.16 -2.51 -23.49
N SER A 193 -7.93 -2.81 -24.54
CA SER A 193 -7.70 -3.95 -25.43
C SER A 193 -6.76 -3.64 -26.59
N GLU A 194 -6.70 -2.40 -27.07
CA GLU A 194 -5.80 -1.94 -28.14
C GLU A 194 -4.34 -1.93 -27.67
N GLU A 195 -4.05 -1.61 -26.40
CA GLU A 195 -2.70 -1.77 -25.80
C GLU A 195 -2.31 -3.25 -25.54
N ILE A 196 -3.25 -4.19 -25.66
CA ILE A 196 -3.00 -5.65 -25.56
C ILE A 196 -2.99 -6.29 -26.97
N ALA A 197 -3.34 -5.53 -28.01
CA ALA A 197 -3.18 -5.92 -29.39
C ALA A 197 -1.69 -5.94 -29.77
N PRO A 198 -1.27 -6.81 -30.70
CA PRO A 198 0.10 -7.32 -30.77
C PRO A 198 1.12 -6.40 -31.47
N ASP A 199 0.86 -5.10 -31.61
CA ASP A 199 1.58 -4.28 -32.62
C ASP A 199 2.54 -3.20 -32.09
N ASP A 200 2.88 -3.20 -30.80
CA ASP A 200 3.98 -2.38 -30.28
C ASP A 200 4.88 -3.21 -29.36
N ALA A 201 5.67 -4.08 -29.99
CA ALA A 201 6.71 -4.87 -29.32
C ALA A 201 7.94 -4.03 -28.90
N ASP A 202 8.01 -2.75 -29.29
CA ASP A 202 9.22 -1.94 -29.16
C ASP A 202 9.28 -1.06 -27.90
N ASN A 203 8.22 -0.97 -27.11
CA ASN A 203 8.21 -0.22 -25.85
C ASN A 203 7.86 -1.11 -24.64
N ALA A 204 8.52 -2.25 -24.52
CA ALA A 204 8.45 -3.10 -23.33
C ALA A 204 9.27 -2.48 -22.17
N PHE A 205 8.73 -1.43 -21.54
CA PHE A 205 9.17 -1.01 -20.22
C PHE A 205 9.03 -2.21 -19.27
N SER A 206 10.16 -2.68 -18.73
CA SER A 206 10.24 -3.84 -17.86
C SER A 206 9.46 -3.59 -16.57
N LEU A 207 8.35 -4.32 -16.37
CA LEU A 207 7.46 -4.28 -15.19
C LEU A 207 8.13 -4.71 -13.87
N LEU A 208 9.45 -4.90 -13.86
CA LEU A 208 10.26 -5.29 -12.71
C LEU A 208 11.41 -4.31 -12.46
N ASP A 209 11.44 -3.15 -13.14
CA ASP A 209 12.49 -2.16 -12.92
C ASP A 209 12.33 -1.50 -11.54
N PRO A 210 13.29 -1.68 -10.61
CA PRO A 210 13.28 -1.03 -9.30
C PRO A 210 13.23 0.50 -9.40
N GLN A 211 13.75 1.09 -10.49
CA GLN A 211 13.71 2.53 -10.72
C GLN A 211 12.30 3.01 -11.06
N ALA A 212 11.55 2.27 -11.88
CA ALA A 212 10.16 2.58 -12.20
C ALA A 212 9.25 2.44 -10.96
N ILE A 213 9.54 1.46 -10.09
CA ILE A 213 8.83 1.30 -8.80
C ILE A 213 9.11 2.49 -7.88
N ALA A 214 10.36 2.94 -7.78
CA ALA A 214 10.73 4.09 -6.96
C ALA A 214 10.08 5.40 -7.46
N GLN A 215 10.12 5.65 -8.77
CA GLN A 215 9.48 6.81 -9.40
C GLN A 215 7.95 6.81 -9.18
N TYR A 216 7.31 5.64 -9.28
CA TYR A 216 5.88 5.52 -9.02
C TYR A 216 5.53 5.76 -7.54
N GLN A 217 6.35 5.25 -6.60
CA GLN A 217 6.16 5.52 -5.17
C GLN A 217 6.31 7.01 -4.86
N GLU A 218 7.25 7.68 -5.51
CA GLU A 218 7.44 9.13 -5.40
C GLU A 218 6.24 9.90 -5.97
N GLU A 219 5.73 9.50 -7.13
CA GLU A 219 4.55 10.11 -7.74
C GLU A 219 3.27 9.88 -6.91
N GLN A 220 3.12 8.70 -6.30
CA GLN A 220 2.03 8.41 -5.38
C GLN A 220 2.12 9.26 -4.11
N ALA A 221 3.31 9.35 -3.50
CA ALA A 221 3.53 10.20 -2.34
C ALA A 221 3.19 11.67 -2.66
N LEU A 222 3.54 12.15 -3.86
CA LEU A 222 3.19 13.48 -4.32
C LEU A 222 1.66 13.66 -4.49
N GLN A 223 0.96 12.68 -5.07
CA GLN A 223 -0.50 12.72 -5.21
C GLN A 223 -1.23 12.68 -3.87
N GLU A 224 -0.77 11.84 -2.93
CA GLU A 224 -1.30 11.78 -1.57
C GLU A 224 -1.09 13.11 -0.84
N GLN A 225 0.10 13.70 -0.97
CA GLN A 225 0.40 15.02 -0.43
C GLN A 225 -0.47 16.13 -1.04
N GLN A 226 -0.71 16.10 -2.36
CA GLN A 226 -1.61 17.04 -3.05
C GLN A 226 -3.06 16.89 -2.57
N THR A 227 -3.51 15.66 -2.36
CA THR A 227 -4.85 15.36 -1.85
C THR A 227 -4.99 15.91 -0.42
N LEU A 228 -4.05 15.59 0.47
CA LEU A 228 -4.01 16.11 1.84
C LEU A 228 -3.99 17.64 1.87
N ARG A 229 -3.16 18.27 1.03
CA ARG A 229 -3.10 19.73 0.90
C ARG A 229 -4.45 20.33 0.51
N THR A 230 -5.14 19.71 -0.43
CA THR A 230 -6.46 20.17 -0.91
C THR A 230 -7.51 20.01 0.18
N THR A 231 -7.52 18.87 0.88
CA THR A 231 -8.42 18.63 2.02
C THR A 231 -8.18 19.66 3.12
N VAL A 232 -6.93 19.87 3.56
CA VAL A 232 -6.60 20.85 4.59
C VAL A 232 -7.02 22.26 4.17
N LYS A 233 -6.78 22.64 2.91
CA LYS A 233 -7.21 23.95 2.38
C LYS A 233 -8.73 24.11 2.49
N ASN A 234 -9.50 23.12 2.05
CA ASN A 234 -10.97 23.20 2.02
C ASN A 234 -11.55 23.24 3.44
N GLU A 235 -11.10 22.33 4.32
CA GLU A 235 -11.54 22.28 5.72
C GLU A 235 -11.15 23.55 6.48
N PHE A 236 -9.95 24.07 6.27
CA PHE A 236 -9.53 25.31 6.91
C PHE A 236 -10.30 26.51 6.37
N SER A 237 -10.60 26.56 5.08
CA SER A 237 -11.43 27.63 4.49
C SER A 237 -12.83 27.62 5.09
N ALA A 238 -13.47 26.45 5.18
CA ALA A 238 -14.78 26.30 5.80
C ALA A 238 -14.77 26.72 7.27
N TYR A 239 -13.74 26.30 8.02
CA TYR A 239 -13.54 26.72 9.41
C TYR A 239 -13.37 28.23 9.56
N LEU A 240 -12.61 28.88 8.67
CA LEU A 240 -12.41 30.33 8.70
C LEU A 240 -13.71 31.08 8.47
N GLU A 241 -14.52 30.62 7.52
CA GLU A 241 -15.82 31.23 7.21
C GLU A 241 -16.81 31.11 8.38
N SER A 242 -16.83 29.96 9.09
CA SER A 242 -17.77 29.72 10.18
C SER A 242 -17.33 30.25 11.55
N GLU A 243 -16.04 30.12 11.89
CA GLU A 243 -15.54 30.35 13.26
C GLU A 243 -14.68 31.62 13.40
N VAL A 244 -14.22 32.22 12.30
CA VAL A 244 -13.32 33.39 12.35
C VAL A 244 -14.04 34.65 11.88
N GLU A 245 -14.37 34.74 10.59
CA GLU A 245 -15.07 35.87 9.97
C GLU A 245 -15.44 35.52 8.51
N PRO A 246 -16.56 36.03 7.95
CA PRO A 246 -16.98 35.70 6.58
C PRO A 246 -15.90 35.94 5.51
N ASP A 247 -15.16 37.05 5.60
CA ASP A 247 -14.13 37.39 4.61
C ASP A 247 -12.81 36.62 4.81
N ALA A 248 -12.68 35.83 5.88
CA ALA A 248 -11.43 35.13 6.20
C ALA A 248 -11.12 34.01 5.18
N ALA A 249 -12.13 33.28 4.71
CA ALA A 249 -11.97 32.26 3.67
C ALA A 249 -11.57 32.89 2.34
N ARG A 250 -12.20 34.02 1.98
CA ARG A 250 -11.88 34.77 0.76
C ARG A 250 -10.47 35.37 0.83
N TRP A 251 -10.06 35.89 1.98
CA TRP A 251 -8.68 36.33 2.22
C TRP A 251 -7.69 35.19 1.99
N LEU A 252 -7.96 34.00 2.53
CA LEU A 252 -7.07 32.83 2.39
C LEU A 252 -6.93 32.42 0.92
N GLU A 253 -8.03 32.41 0.17
CA GLU A 253 -8.02 32.10 -1.27
C GLU A 253 -7.11 33.07 -2.04
N LEU A 254 -7.30 34.38 -1.86
CA LEU A 254 -6.50 35.41 -2.53
C LEU A 254 -5.03 35.35 -2.11
N HIS A 255 -4.75 35.06 -0.83
CA HIS A 255 -3.39 34.89 -0.33
C HIS A 255 -2.69 33.70 -0.98
N LEU A 256 -3.38 32.57 -1.13
CA LEU A 256 -2.84 31.37 -1.80
C LEU A 256 -2.63 31.56 -3.31
N GLN A 257 -3.31 32.54 -3.93
CA GLN A 257 -3.07 32.96 -5.31
C GLN A 257 -1.85 33.89 -5.45
N GLY A 258 -1.18 34.26 -4.35
CA GLY A 258 0.00 35.11 -4.35
C GLY A 258 -0.30 36.62 -4.35
N GLN A 259 -1.53 37.03 -4.05
CA GLN A 259 -1.89 38.45 -3.98
C GLN A 259 -1.21 39.14 -2.77
N SER A 260 -0.76 40.38 -2.96
CA SER A 260 -0.24 41.21 -1.85
C SER A 260 -1.36 41.65 -0.92
N GLN A 261 -1.02 42.08 0.31
CA GLN A 261 -2.04 42.54 1.26
C GLN A 261 -2.80 43.77 0.74
N GLU A 262 -2.14 44.64 -0.03
CA GLU A 262 -2.74 45.80 -0.69
C GLU A 262 -3.71 45.39 -1.80
N ALA A 263 -3.37 44.36 -2.59
CA ALA A 263 -4.25 43.82 -3.62
C ALA A 263 -5.48 43.15 -2.98
N ILE A 264 -5.26 42.38 -1.91
CA ILE A 264 -6.34 41.76 -1.13
C ILE A 264 -7.27 42.82 -0.52
N ALA A 265 -6.73 43.89 0.05
CA ALA A 265 -7.51 45.00 0.60
C ALA A 265 -8.43 45.64 -0.43
N LYS A 266 -7.94 45.86 -1.65
CA LYS A 266 -8.76 46.37 -2.76
C LYS A 266 -9.83 45.36 -3.20
N LEU A 267 -9.50 44.08 -3.29
CA LEU A 267 -10.43 43.03 -3.73
C LEU A 267 -11.51 42.70 -2.69
N LEU A 268 -11.22 42.88 -1.40
CA LEU A 268 -12.17 42.72 -0.30
C LEU A 268 -12.92 44.01 0.05
N ASP A 269 -12.61 45.13 -0.61
CA ASP A 269 -13.12 46.46 -0.29
C ASP A 269 -12.95 46.84 1.20
N ARG A 270 -11.75 46.59 1.74
CA ARG A 270 -11.41 46.84 3.15
C ARG A 270 -10.18 47.73 3.31
N PRO A 271 -10.10 48.52 4.40
CA PRO A 271 -8.88 49.23 4.76
C PRO A 271 -7.70 48.26 4.97
N ILE A 272 -6.53 48.64 4.48
CA ILE A 272 -5.32 47.80 4.56
C ILE A 272 -4.98 47.35 6.00
N GLY A 273 -5.21 48.21 6.99
CA GLY A 273 -4.98 47.87 8.40
C GLY A 273 -5.88 46.75 8.92
N GLU A 274 -7.11 46.62 8.43
CA GLU A 274 -8.01 45.52 8.78
C GLU A 274 -7.56 44.21 8.14
N VAL A 275 -7.05 44.26 6.92
CA VAL A 275 -6.49 43.09 6.23
C VAL A 275 -5.26 42.54 6.95
N TYR A 276 -4.38 43.39 7.49
CA TYR A 276 -3.27 42.94 8.33
C TYR A 276 -3.75 42.28 9.64
N ARG A 277 -4.76 42.84 10.30
CA ARG A 277 -5.36 42.21 11.49
C ARG A 277 -6.00 40.87 11.16
N LEU A 278 -6.69 40.78 10.02
CA LEU A 278 -7.30 39.56 9.53
C LEU A 278 -6.23 38.49 9.25
N ARG A 279 -5.11 38.86 8.63
CA ARG A 279 -3.94 37.99 8.45
C ARG A 279 -3.42 37.42 9.77
N GLU A 280 -3.22 38.27 10.78
CA GLU A 280 -2.75 37.84 12.10
C GLU A 280 -3.74 36.88 12.76
N LYS A 281 -5.03 37.21 12.72
CA LYS A 281 -6.11 36.37 13.25
C LYS A 281 -6.11 35.00 12.56
N ILE A 282 -6.11 34.96 11.23
CA ILE A 282 -6.04 33.72 10.44
C ILE A 282 -4.79 32.93 10.79
N SER A 283 -3.62 33.58 10.93
CA SER A 283 -2.37 32.90 11.30
C SER A 283 -2.44 32.27 12.69
N TYR A 284 -3.02 32.97 13.67
CA TYR A 284 -3.26 32.43 14.99
C TYR A 284 -4.19 31.21 14.94
N HIS A 285 -5.29 31.31 14.21
CA HIS A 285 -6.25 30.21 14.06
C HIS A 285 -5.60 29.01 13.37
N ALA A 286 -4.84 29.21 12.29
CA ALA A 286 -4.11 28.14 11.61
C ALA A 286 -3.18 27.38 12.58
N MET A 287 -2.35 28.11 13.32
CA MET A 287 -1.29 27.51 14.14
C MET A 287 -1.76 27.01 15.51
N ARG A 288 -2.70 27.70 16.16
CA ARG A 288 -3.03 27.45 17.59
C ARG A 288 -4.39 26.80 17.80
N VAL A 289 -5.31 26.94 16.84
CA VAL A 289 -6.70 26.47 17.00
C VAL A 289 -6.97 25.33 16.03
N PHE A 290 -6.96 25.61 14.74
CA PHE A 290 -7.25 24.62 13.70
C PHE A 290 -6.24 23.47 13.73
N GLY A 291 -4.94 23.77 13.63
CA GLY A 291 -3.89 22.76 13.56
C GLY A 291 -3.57 22.01 14.85
N LEU A 292 -4.02 22.48 16.03
CA LEU A 292 -3.69 21.85 17.32
C LEU A 292 -4.90 21.39 18.13
N LYS A 293 -6.08 21.99 17.94
CA LYS A 293 -7.27 21.70 18.75
C LYS A 293 -8.45 21.19 17.94
N HIS A 294 -8.64 21.67 16.72
CA HIS A 294 -9.80 21.31 15.90
C HIS A 294 -9.53 20.07 15.04
N GLN A 295 -8.50 20.12 14.19
CA GLN A 295 -8.15 19.05 13.25
C GLN A 295 -6.65 18.70 13.31
N PRO A 296 -6.11 18.31 14.48
CA PRO A 296 -4.67 18.09 14.65
C PRO A 296 -4.13 16.94 13.79
N ASP A 297 -4.81 15.80 13.76
CA ASP A 297 -4.34 14.62 13.03
C ASP A 297 -4.24 14.89 11.51
N MET A 298 -5.22 15.60 10.94
CA MET A 298 -5.24 15.97 9.52
C MET A 298 -4.10 16.93 9.17
N VAL A 299 -3.89 17.98 9.97
CA VAL A 299 -2.84 18.97 9.72
C VAL A 299 -1.45 18.38 9.91
N MET A 300 -1.25 17.57 10.96
CA MET A 300 0.02 16.91 11.23
C MET A 300 0.37 15.88 10.15
N SER A 301 -0.63 15.12 9.66
CA SER A 301 -0.44 14.20 8.54
C SER A 301 -0.01 14.92 7.26
N TRP A 302 -0.63 16.05 6.94
CA TRP A 302 -0.24 16.88 5.80
C TRP A 302 1.18 17.45 5.93
N LEU A 303 1.56 17.90 7.13
CA LEU A 303 2.87 18.50 7.38
C LEU A 303 4.01 17.46 7.51
N GLY A 304 3.70 16.17 7.51
CA GLY A 304 4.71 15.14 7.78
C GLY A 304 5.15 15.09 9.25
N THR A 305 4.31 15.59 10.17
CA THR A 305 4.62 15.79 11.59
C THR A 305 3.72 14.98 12.51
N SER A 306 3.14 13.89 12.00
CA SER A 306 2.34 12.99 12.82
C SER A 306 3.23 12.24 13.83
N LEU A 307 2.61 11.67 14.87
CA LEU A 307 3.34 10.87 15.87
C LEU A 307 3.98 9.62 15.24
N GLU A 308 3.34 9.03 14.22
CA GLU A 308 3.89 7.91 13.45
C GLU A 308 5.17 8.30 12.70
N GLN A 309 5.27 9.56 12.28
CA GLN A 309 6.41 10.17 11.60
C GLN A 309 7.40 10.84 12.59
N ASN A 310 7.39 10.43 13.86
CA ASN A 310 8.23 11.00 14.93
C ASN A 310 8.13 12.54 15.04
N LEU A 311 6.96 13.11 14.75
CA LEU A 311 6.72 14.56 14.75
C LEU A 311 7.61 15.34 13.76
N GLY A 312 8.07 14.67 12.70
CA GLY A 312 8.94 15.24 11.68
C GLY A 312 10.41 15.36 12.12
N LEU A 313 10.81 14.65 13.17
CA LEU A 313 12.21 14.57 13.64
C LEU A 313 12.93 13.37 13.00
N THR A 314 14.18 13.58 12.59
CA THR A 314 15.10 12.46 12.29
C THR A 314 15.41 11.67 13.58
N PRO A 315 15.85 10.40 13.49
CA PRO A 315 16.20 9.63 14.69
C PRO A 315 17.21 10.35 15.61
N THR A 316 18.21 10.99 15.02
CA THR A 316 19.21 11.78 15.73
C THR A 316 18.65 13.05 16.38
N GLU A 317 17.67 13.71 15.75
CA GLU A 317 16.99 14.86 16.34
C GLU A 317 16.03 14.44 17.45
N ALA A 318 15.34 13.32 17.28
CA ALA A 318 14.45 12.76 18.29
C ALA A 318 15.22 12.41 19.57
N ASP A 319 16.42 11.82 19.44
CA ASP A 319 17.27 11.52 20.60
C ASP A 319 17.79 12.81 21.28
N ARG A 320 18.23 13.80 20.50
CA ARG A 320 18.62 15.11 21.06
C ARG A 320 17.46 15.79 21.78
N PHE A 321 16.28 15.81 21.17
CA PHE A 321 15.08 16.38 21.76
C PHE A 321 14.68 15.63 23.04
N ARG A 322 14.72 14.30 23.04
CA ARG A 322 14.50 13.47 24.24
C ARG A 322 15.40 13.89 25.39
N HIS A 323 16.67 14.20 25.15
CA HIS A 323 17.58 14.67 26.21
C HIS A 323 17.22 16.04 26.79
N THR A 324 16.41 16.86 26.11
CA THR A 324 15.94 18.15 26.63
C THR A 324 14.70 18.01 27.52
N LEU A 325 13.94 16.92 27.39
CA LEU A 325 12.73 16.66 28.14
C LEU A 325 13.01 16.23 29.59
N THR A 326 12.05 16.47 30.49
CA THR A 326 12.06 15.92 31.86
C THR A 326 11.83 14.40 31.84
N PRO A 327 12.20 13.63 32.88
CA PRO A 327 11.98 12.18 32.91
C PRO A 327 10.52 11.76 32.66
N ASP A 328 9.57 12.51 33.22
CA ASP A 328 8.14 12.26 33.06
C ASP A 328 7.65 12.61 31.64
N ASP A 329 8.18 13.67 31.05
CA ASP A 329 7.82 14.06 29.67
C ASP A 329 8.46 13.13 28.63
N ARG A 330 9.65 12.56 28.91
CA ARG A 330 10.29 11.53 28.07
C ARG A 330 9.45 10.27 28.01
N THR A 331 9.05 9.74 29.16
CA THR A 331 8.22 8.53 29.24
C THR A 331 6.88 8.75 28.54
N LEU A 332 6.26 9.90 28.73
CA LEU A 332 5.05 10.28 28.01
C LEU A 332 5.26 10.37 26.49
N PHE A 333 6.34 11.01 26.05
CA PHE A 333 6.70 11.14 24.64
C PHE A 333 6.90 9.78 23.97
N ASP A 334 7.62 8.87 24.63
CA ASP A 334 7.88 7.53 24.13
C ASP A 334 6.59 6.70 24.04
N HIS A 335 5.76 6.72 25.08
CA HIS A 335 4.46 6.04 25.07
C HIS A 335 3.52 6.57 23.97
N LEU A 336 3.53 7.87 23.70
CA LEU A 336 2.73 8.46 22.61
C LEU A 336 3.22 7.98 21.24
N ILE A 337 4.52 7.96 20.98
CA ILE A 337 5.09 7.50 19.71
C ILE A 337 4.83 6.00 19.51
N GLU A 338 5.12 5.17 20.52
CA GLU A 338 4.93 3.72 20.44
C GLU A 338 3.45 3.35 20.29
N GLY A 339 2.58 3.99 21.08
CA GLY A 339 1.15 3.77 21.01
C GLY A 339 0.57 4.09 19.64
N ARG A 340 0.96 5.23 19.05
CA ARG A 340 0.50 5.61 17.70
C ARG A 340 1.07 4.72 16.60
N LYS A 341 2.35 4.32 16.68
CA LYS A 341 2.94 3.32 15.75
C LYS A 341 2.25 1.97 15.82
N ALA A 342 1.72 1.59 16.98
CA ALA A 342 0.89 0.40 17.16
C ALA A 342 -0.58 0.58 16.72
N GLY A 343 -0.94 1.72 16.14
CA GLY A 343 -2.29 2.02 15.66
C GLY A 343 -3.31 2.32 16.76
N LYS A 344 -2.87 2.66 17.97
CA LYS A 344 -3.77 2.98 19.09
C LYS A 344 -4.33 4.41 18.96
N SER A 345 -5.55 4.61 19.44
CA SER A 345 -6.16 5.94 19.55
C SER A 345 -5.65 6.70 20.78
N MET A 346 -5.85 8.03 20.83
CA MET A 346 -5.49 8.83 22.01
C MET A 346 -6.26 8.38 23.26
N GLU A 347 -7.49 7.92 23.11
CA GLU A 347 -8.27 7.39 24.24
C GLU A 347 -7.65 6.10 24.79
N ALA A 348 -7.20 5.21 23.91
CA ALA A 348 -6.55 3.96 24.31
C ALA A 348 -5.23 4.24 25.04
N ILE A 349 -4.41 5.17 24.52
CA ILE A 349 -3.14 5.58 25.16
C ILE A 349 -3.42 6.27 26.50
N ALA A 350 -4.43 7.13 26.57
CA ALA A 350 -4.81 7.79 27.82
C ALA A 350 -5.21 6.77 28.89
N LYS A 351 -5.95 5.73 28.51
CA LYS A 351 -6.36 4.65 29.40
C LYS A 351 -5.16 3.85 29.93
N GLU A 352 -4.17 3.56 29.09
CA GLU A 352 -2.94 2.86 29.50
C GLU A 352 -2.10 3.69 30.48
N LEU A 353 -2.05 5.00 30.28
CA LEU A 353 -1.35 5.93 31.16
C LEU A 353 -2.18 6.36 32.39
N ASN A 354 -3.38 5.81 32.55
CA ASN A 354 -4.35 6.17 33.60
C ASN A 354 -4.63 7.70 33.66
N LEU A 355 -4.68 8.34 32.48
CA LEU A 355 -4.97 9.76 32.29
C LEU A 355 -6.35 9.95 31.64
N LYS A 356 -6.97 11.11 31.89
CA LYS A 356 -8.14 11.55 31.09
C LYS A 356 -7.67 11.97 29.70
N THR A 357 -8.44 11.64 28.66
CA THR A 357 -8.12 11.99 27.26
C THR A 357 -7.78 13.47 27.08
N ASN A 358 -8.59 14.38 27.64
CA ASN A 358 -8.34 15.84 27.55
C ASN A 358 -7.01 16.26 28.20
N SER A 359 -6.60 15.59 29.27
CA SER A 359 -5.32 15.84 29.95
C SER A 359 -4.16 15.37 29.06
N LEU A 360 -4.29 14.18 28.47
CA LEU A 360 -3.31 13.66 27.51
C LEU A 360 -3.17 14.58 26.30
N THR A 361 -4.27 15.01 25.69
CA THR A 361 -4.26 15.94 24.55
C THR A 361 -3.58 17.27 24.90
N SER A 362 -3.85 17.80 26.10
CA SER A 362 -3.20 19.05 26.56
C SER A 362 -1.69 18.89 26.73
N LYS A 363 -1.24 17.77 27.28
CA LYS A 363 0.20 17.46 27.40
C LYS A 363 0.84 17.21 26.03
N PHE A 364 0.15 16.51 25.14
CA PHE A 364 0.59 16.29 23.76
C PHE A 364 0.78 17.60 23.01
N ILE A 365 -0.17 18.54 23.08
CA ILE A 365 -0.04 19.86 22.43
C ILE A 365 1.19 20.61 22.95
N LYS A 366 1.49 20.55 24.26
CA LYS A 366 2.70 21.16 24.83
C LYS A 366 3.97 20.53 24.26
N LEU A 367 4.02 19.20 24.20
CA LEU A 367 5.14 18.48 23.61
C LEU A 367 5.31 18.80 22.13
N TYR A 368 4.22 18.83 21.37
CA TYR A 368 4.24 19.18 19.94
C TYR A 368 4.80 20.59 19.70
N LEU A 369 4.38 21.56 20.50
CA LEU A 369 4.90 22.93 20.42
C LEU A 369 6.39 22.99 20.77
N ALA A 370 6.85 22.25 21.79
CA ALA A 370 8.26 22.16 22.13
C ALA A 370 9.08 21.53 20.99
N VAL A 371 8.54 20.51 20.30
CA VAL A 371 9.17 19.93 19.11
C VAL A 371 9.22 20.95 17.97
N GLN A 372 8.15 21.72 17.75
CA GLN A 372 8.11 22.73 16.72
C GLN A 372 9.14 23.85 16.97
N GLU A 373 9.28 24.30 18.22
CA GLU A 373 10.31 25.26 18.62
C GLU A 373 11.72 24.69 18.44
N PHE A 374 11.94 23.43 18.82
CA PHE A 374 13.21 22.73 18.62
C PHE A 374 13.60 22.66 17.13
N ARG A 375 12.64 22.34 16.25
CA ARG A 375 12.86 22.27 14.79
C ARG A 375 13.14 23.62 14.14
N ASN A 376 12.59 24.69 14.68
CA ASN A 376 12.81 26.05 14.17
C ASN A 376 14.08 26.69 14.73
N ALA A 377 14.64 26.16 15.81
CA ALA A 377 15.86 26.64 16.45
C ALA A 377 17.13 25.91 15.98
N ALA A 378 16.98 24.71 15.43
CA ALA A 378 18.04 23.95 14.74
C ALA A 378 18.17 24.43 13.29
#